data_AF-A0A6I4UNZ7-F1
#
_entry.id   AF-A0A6I4UNZ7-F1
#
_cell.length_a   1.000
_cell.length_b   1.000
_cell.length_c   1.000
_cell.angle_alpha   90.00
_cell.angle_beta   90.00
_cell.angle_gamma   90.00
#
_symmetry.space_group_name_H-M   'P 1'
#
loop_
_entity.id
_entity.type
_entity.pdbx_description
1 polymer ?
#
loop_
_entity_poly.entity_id
_entity_poly.type
_entity_poly.pdbx_seq_one_letter_code
_entity_poly.pdbx_strand_id
1 'polypeptide(L)'
;MAGDIARNFAAMGHEKAVLATADHIYQFWDPRMKAAIFADDHSHLSPIARDAIEYLQTGSHPASQTRATEFNSVDEVGHSDAG
;
A
#
# COMPACT_ATOMS: atom_id res chain seq x y z
N MET A 1 4.99 10.36 -6.05
CA MET A 1 5.09 8.92 -5.67
C MET A 1 3.71 8.29 -5.46
N ALA A 2 2.95 8.60 -4.40
CA ALA A 2 1.59 8.04 -4.24
C ALA A 2 0.61 8.46 -5.37
N GLY A 3 0.71 9.71 -5.84
CA GLY A 3 -0.11 10.21 -6.96
C GLY A 3 0.15 9.53 -8.31
N ASP A 4 1.38 9.10 -8.57
CA ASP A 4 1.77 8.43 -9.82
C ASP A 4 1.21 7.00 -9.89
N ILE A 5 1.20 6.32 -8.74
CA ILE A 5 0.64 4.98 -8.57
C ILE A 5 -0.89 5.02 -8.74
N ALA A 6 -1.56 5.99 -8.11
CA ALA A 6 -2.99 6.20 -8.23
C ALA A 6 -3.43 6.44 -9.70
N ARG A 7 -2.60 7.15 -10.48
CA ARG A 7 -2.88 7.45 -11.89
C ARG A 7 -2.73 6.24 -12.81
N ASN A 8 -1.80 5.33 -12.49
CA ASN A 8 -1.67 4.05 -13.20
C ASN A 8 -2.86 3.11 -12.91
N PHE A 9 -3.43 3.19 -11.71
CA PHE A 9 -4.52 2.33 -11.28
C PHE A 9 -5.92 2.86 -11.57
N ALA A 10 -6.06 4.14 -11.95
CA ALA A 10 -7.35 4.72 -12.34
C ALA A 10 -8.07 3.93 -13.45
N ALA A 11 -7.32 3.25 -14.32
CA ALA A 11 -7.87 2.38 -15.37
C ALA A 11 -8.58 1.11 -14.84
N MET A 12 -8.35 0.72 -13.58
CA MET A 12 -8.95 -0.47 -12.95
C MET A 12 -10.25 -0.17 -12.20
N GLY A 13 -10.65 1.10 -12.09
CA GLY A 13 -11.76 1.57 -11.28
C GLY A 13 -11.33 2.05 -9.89
N HIS A 14 -12.05 3.06 -9.37
CA HIS A 14 -11.68 3.78 -8.14
C HIS A 14 -11.44 2.86 -6.94
N GLU A 15 -12.38 1.96 -6.66
CA GLU A 15 -12.30 1.05 -5.51
C GLU A 15 -11.07 0.12 -5.57
N LYS A 16 -10.77 -0.43 -6.76
CA LYS A 16 -9.58 -1.27 -6.95
C LYS A 16 -8.29 -0.47 -6.83
N ALA A 17 -8.29 0.78 -7.31
CA ALA A 17 -7.14 1.67 -7.19
C ALA A 17 -6.86 2.05 -5.73
N VAL A 18 -7.90 2.26 -4.92
CA VAL A 18 -7.79 2.50 -3.47
C VAL A 18 -7.13 1.30 -2.78
N LEU A 19 -7.66 0.09 -2.99
CA LEU A 19 -7.10 -1.11 -2.37
C LEU A 19 -5.66 -1.40 -2.82
N ALA A 20 -5.35 -1.23 -4.11
CA ALA A 20 -3.99 -1.41 -4.62
C ALA A 20 -3.01 -0.37 -4.08
N THR A 21 -3.46 0.88 -3.88
CA THR A 21 -2.63 1.93 -3.28
C THR A 21 -2.38 1.66 -1.80
N ALA A 22 -3.40 1.23 -1.06
CA ALA A 22 -3.28 0.84 0.35
C ALA A 22 -2.32 -0.35 0.52
N ASP A 23 -2.43 -1.37 -0.34
CA ASP A 23 -1.55 -2.54 -0.38
C ASP A 23 -0.09 -2.12 -0.60
N HIS A 24 0.16 -1.25 -1.58
CA HIS A 24 1.50 -0.75 -1.86
C HIS A 24 2.08 0.06 -0.68
N ILE A 25 1.32 0.97 -0.08
CA ILE A 25 1.76 1.73 1.09
C ILE A 25 2.08 0.78 2.24
N TYR A 26 1.22 -0.21 2.50
CA TYR A 26 1.42 -1.14 3.60
C TYR A 26 2.70 -1.97 3.44
N GLN A 27 2.94 -2.50 2.24
CA GLN A 27 4.06 -3.39 1.94
C GLN A 27 5.40 -2.68 1.78
N PHE A 28 5.42 -1.52 1.11
CA PHE A 28 6.69 -0.88 0.73
C PHE A 28 7.10 0.28 1.64
N TRP A 29 6.20 0.79 2.49
CA TRP A 29 6.55 1.89 3.38
C TRP A 29 6.90 1.38 4.77
N ASP A 30 8.04 1.83 5.29
CA ASP A 30 8.46 1.62 6.66
C ASP A 30 7.49 2.25 7.68
N PRO A 31 7.44 1.72 8.91
CA PRO A 31 6.54 2.20 9.97
C PRO A 31 6.60 3.71 10.20
N ARG A 32 7.79 4.33 10.08
CA ARG A 32 7.95 5.79 10.25
C ARG A 32 7.31 6.60 9.13
N MET A 33 7.39 6.13 7.89
CA MET A 33 6.74 6.80 6.75
C MET A 33 5.22 6.69 6.86
N LYS A 34 4.72 5.51 7.25
CA LYS A 34 3.29 5.29 7.53
C LYS A 34 2.79 6.21 8.65
N ALA A 35 3.53 6.31 9.75
CA ALA A 35 3.19 7.23 10.84
C ALA A 35 3.18 8.70 10.40
N ALA A 36 4.14 9.12 9.58
CA ALA A 36 4.22 10.48 9.06
C ALA A 36 3.01 10.81 8.18
N ILE A 37 2.66 9.95 7.22
CA ILE A 37 1.53 10.21 6.33
C ILE A 37 0.19 10.13 7.05
N PHE A 38 0.06 9.26 8.07
CA PHE A 38 -1.16 9.21 8.88
C PHE A 38 -1.38 10.47 9.73
N ALA A 39 -0.31 11.19 10.08
CA ALA A 39 -0.36 12.44 10.82
C ALA A 39 -0.39 13.70 9.94
N ASP A 40 -0.16 13.55 8.62
CA ASP A 40 -0.11 14.65 7.66
C ASP A 40 -1.51 15.07 7.18
N ASP A 41 -1.62 16.27 6.61
CA ASP A 41 -2.87 16.78 6.04
C ASP A 41 -3.14 16.14 4.66
N HIS A 42 -4.15 15.29 4.54
CA HIS A 42 -4.45 14.57 3.29
C HIS A 42 -5.13 15.42 2.21
N SER A 43 -5.41 16.70 2.48
CA SER A 43 -6.07 17.61 1.53
C SER A 43 -5.34 17.76 0.20
N HIS A 44 -4.01 17.58 0.22
CA HIS A 44 -3.16 17.68 -0.97
C HIS A 44 -3.04 16.35 -1.74
N LEU A 45 -3.58 15.25 -1.21
CA LEU A 45 -3.52 13.94 -1.84
C LEU A 45 -4.63 13.76 -2.87
N SER A 46 -4.42 12.83 -3.82
CA SER A 46 -5.48 12.42 -4.72
C SER A 46 -6.59 11.70 -3.93
N PRO A 47 -7.86 11.72 -4.41
CA PRO A 47 -8.95 11.01 -3.75
C PRO A 47 -8.63 9.53 -3.48
N ILE A 48 -7.98 8.85 -4.43
CA ILE A 48 -7.55 7.44 -4.29
C ILE A 48 -6.54 7.28 -3.15
N ALA A 49 -5.55 8.16 -3.05
CA ALA A 49 -4.52 8.06 -2.01
C ALA A 49 -5.06 8.38 -0.62
N ARG A 50 -5.98 9.36 -0.53
CA ARG A 50 -6.68 9.68 0.72
C ARG A 50 -7.52 8.50 1.20
N ASP A 51 -8.39 7.96 0.33
CA ASP A 51 -9.26 6.84 0.68
C ASP A 51 -8.44 5.59 1.05
N ALA A 52 -7.25 5.40 0.43
CA ALA A 52 -6.33 4.31 0.77
C ALA A 52 -5.71 4.47 2.18
N ILE A 53 -5.36 5.70 2.55
CA ILE A 53 -4.86 6.00 3.90
C ILE A 53 -5.97 5.82 4.94
N GLU A 54 -7.17 6.32 4.69
CA GLU A 54 -8.32 6.09 5.57
C GLU A 54 -8.59 4.59 5.75
N TYR A 55 -8.54 3.81 4.66
CA TYR A 55 -8.69 2.35 4.72
C TYR A 55 -7.66 1.72 5.67
N LEU A 56 -6.38 2.09 5.56
CA LEU A 56 -5.33 1.59 6.46
C LEU A 56 -5.51 2.05 7.92
N GLN A 57 -5.99 3.28 8.14
CA GLN A 57 -6.26 3.82 9.47
C GLN A 57 -7.39 3.10 10.20
N THR A 58 -8.34 2.49 9.47
CA THR A 58 -9.38 1.63 10.08
C THR A 58 -8.83 0.30 10.62
N GLY A 59 -7.54 0.02 10.44
CA GLY A 59 -6.91 -1.26 10.79
C GLY A 59 -7.16 -2.35 9.75
N SER A 60 -7.71 -1.99 8.59
CA SER A 60 -7.94 -2.91 7.48
C SER A 60 -6.66 -3.07 6.65
N HIS A 61 -6.23 -4.31 6.44
CA HIS A 61 -5.15 -4.62 5.52
C HIS A 61 -5.75 -5.22 4.24
N PRO A 62 -5.46 -4.65 3.05
CA PRO A 62 -5.94 -5.24 1.81
C PRO A 62 -5.21 -6.56 1.55
N ALA A 63 -5.90 -7.51 0.94
CA ALA A 63 -5.23 -8.68 0.37
C ALA A 63 -4.32 -8.23 -0.79
N SER A 64 -3.18 -8.89 -1.01
CA SER A 64 -2.22 -8.51 -2.06
C SER A 64 -2.91 -8.38 -3.42
N GLN A 65 -2.98 -7.16 -3.97
CA GLN A 65 -3.84 -6.86 -5.13
C GLN A 65 -3.14 -7.02 -6.49
N THR A 66 -1.81 -7.16 -6.52
CA THR A 66 -1.06 -7.22 -7.78
C THR A 66 0.13 -8.18 -7.72
N ARG A 67 0.59 -8.68 -8.88
CA ARG A 67 1.85 -9.43 -8.99
C ARG A 67 3.08 -8.67 -8.47
N ALA A 68 3.04 -7.34 -8.49
CA ALA A 68 4.11 -6.51 -7.92
C ALA A 68 4.16 -6.60 -6.39
N THR A 69 3.02 -6.91 -5.75
CA THR A 69 2.93 -7.21 -4.33
C THR A 69 3.02 -8.72 -4.00
N GLU A 70 2.86 -9.63 -4.98
CA GLU A 70 3.20 -11.06 -4.79
C GLU A 70 4.69 -11.29 -4.49
N PHE A 71 5.59 -10.40 -4.93
CA PHE A 71 7.05 -10.61 -4.77
C PHE A 71 7.53 -10.50 -3.31
N ASN A 72 6.75 -9.86 -2.42
CA ASN A 72 7.04 -9.77 -0.99
C ASN A 72 6.23 -10.78 -0.15
N SER A 73 5.34 -11.55 -0.78
CA SER A 73 4.70 -12.73 -0.17
C SER A 73 5.64 -13.95 -0.21
N VAL A 74 6.95 -13.74 -0.19
CA VAL A 74 7.88 -14.81 0.18
C VAL A 74 7.87 -14.87 1.71
N ASP A 75 7.00 -15.74 2.22
CA ASP A 75 7.28 -16.45 3.47
C ASP A 75 8.55 -17.28 3.20
N GLU A 76 9.71 -16.60 3.15
CA GLU A 76 10.99 -17.28 3.16
C GLU A 76 11.21 -17.70 4.60
N VAL A 77 10.69 -18.89 4.90
CA VAL A 77 11.28 -19.83 5.84
C VAL A 77 12.80 -19.70 5.74
N GLY A 78 13.36 -18.90 6.65
CA GLY A 78 14.79 -18.83 6.92
C GLY A 78 15.24 -20.06 7.68
N HIS A 79 14.98 -21.25 7.14
CA HIS A 79 15.83 -22.40 7.36
C HIS A 79 16.79 -22.44 6.17
N SER A 80 18.01 -21.98 6.37
CA SER A 80 19.13 -22.37 5.54
C SER A 80 20.32 -22.68 6.45
N ASP A 81 20.58 -23.98 6.45
CA ASP A 81 21.62 -24.77 7.11
C ASP A 81 22.97 -24.57 6.39
N ALA A 82 24.08 -24.54 7.15
CA ALA A 82 25.40 -25.15 6.81
C ALA A 82 26.56 -24.50 7.57
N GLY A 83 27.40 -25.33 8.21
CA GLY A 83 28.74 -24.96 8.70
C GLY A 83 29.26 -25.86 9.81
#